data_AF-A0A831R573-F1
#
_entry.id   AF-A0A831R573-F1
#
_cell.length_a   1.000
_cell.length_b   1.000
_cell.length_c   1.000
_cell.angle_alpha   90.00
_cell.angle_beta   90.00
_cell.angle_gamma   90.00
#
_symmetry.space_group_name_H-M   'P 1'
#
loop_
_entity.id
_entity.type
_entity.pdbx_description
1 polymer ?
#
loop_
_entity_poly.entity_id
_entity_poly.type
_entity_poly.pdbx_seq_one_letter_code
_entity_poly.pdbx_strand_id
1 'polypeptide(L)'
;MSAEALIWIIWSYLVGSLPFGYWITKLTSQENLLLIGYKKSSGSNVIKYVGVWQGVLTILLDALKGFLVVWLAQELGLVGWIQVAAALAVVIGHNWSPFLNFAGGRGIAALMGALLAFSLPITAISLIVFVAIFAVWDASIGTLLVFPVVILLSYIGGSFETMGMFALLVMFPVLFKRLSPLEEISNATLFVRRLLRDGDCAVFDFRIVRLIERYPTAFIPVHLVIGLIKRARGYVPPVLSLSPQDMAGLLSSGAKKAADHQEEVNRINVFPVADKDTGYNLAATTVGIESAIAKKEYRTFKNLAKDVRLSAVKSARGNAGMIYVGFLLGFFERIQEESIEIDAQIFAEALLISKIHARSAIHNPVDGTMLDVIDAAAKGAENYIKEGNNIIELLENSHKEAKAALKATTEKLEVLKKNNVVDAGALGFVRILEGWIENLKGDVPVASVMAPVNLSVEQAPPRYRYCVQIGFQNEGGNIQRLREELSLLGNSMEVLEAEGRVRLHIHTDQPEAVKAKLSFATDINVHIEDMRSQVEGTSIKPLGLVVGDTASLPQSFIEKNNITEIPFVAQFPNGKKVTKENAYQKMRDALKEGTPLPTTTNPSPASIMPVSYIVRRCLLESMERAMREEP
;
A
#
# COMPACT_ATOMS: atom_id res chain seq x y z
N MET A 1 14.55 -55.52 -41.66
CA MET A 1 13.13 -55.28 -41.30
C MET A 1 12.29 -56.16 -42.21
N SER A 2 11.47 -57.08 -41.69
CA SER A 2 10.54 -57.84 -42.53
C SER A 2 9.43 -56.94 -43.06
N ALA A 3 8.82 -57.26 -44.21
CA ALA A 3 7.71 -56.49 -44.77
C ALA A 3 6.53 -56.42 -43.79
N GLU A 4 6.29 -57.50 -43.04
CA GLU A 4 5.26 -57.60 -41.99
C GLU A 4 5.50 -56.58 -40.86
N ALA A 5 6.75 -56.41 -40.42
CA ALA A 5 7.10 -55.43 -39.39
C ALA A 5 6.81 -53.99 -39.85
N LEU A 6 7.12 -53.68 -41.11
CA LEU A 6 6.84 -52.36 -41.68
C LEU A 6 5.33 -52.10 -41.79
N ILE A 7 4.57 -53.08 -42.27
CA ILE A 7 3.10 -52.99 -42.38
C ILE A 7 2.49 -52.74 -41.00
N TRP A 8 2.96 -53.44 -39.97
CA TRP A 8 2.47 -53.27 -38.61
C TRP A 8 2.75 -51.87 -38.05
N ILE A 9 3.94 -51.33 -38.28
CA ILE A 9 4.31 -49.98 -37.85
C ILE A 9 3.44 -48.92 -38.56
N ILE A 10 3.21 -49.06 -39.87
CA ILE A 10 2.35 -48.14 -40.63
C ILE A 10 0.91 -48.21 -40.12
N TRP A 11 0.39 -49.43 -39.91
CA TRP A 11 -0.95 -49.63 -39.36
C TRP A 11 -1.09 -48.99 -37.98
N SER A 12 -0.09 -49.18 -37.12
CA SER A 12 -0.02 -48.59 -35.78
C SER A 12 -0.07 -47.06 -35.81
N TYR A 13 0.64 -46.44 -36.76
CA TYR A 13 0.57 -44.99 -36.98
C TYR A 13 -0.84 -44.54 -37.37
N LEU A 14 -1.47 -45.22 -38.34
CA LEU A 14 -2.83 -44.91 -38.80
C LEU A 14 -3.88 -45.04 -37.70
N VAL A 15 -3.78 -46.09 -36.87
CA VAL A 15 -4.63 -46.28 -35.69
C VAL A 15 -4.41 -45.15 -34.68
N GLY A 16 -3.15 -44.77 -34.43
CA GLY A 16 -2.80 -43.64 -33.57
C GLY A 16 -3.37 -42.31 -34.06
N SER A 17 -3.43 -42.14 -35.38
CA SER A 17 -3.92 -40.94 -36.03
C SER A 17 -5.43 -40.71 -35.91
N LEU A 18 -6.22 -41.68 -35.46
CA LEU A 18 -7.66 -41.50 -35.26
C LEU A 18 -7.92 -40.38 -34.23
N PRO A 19 -8.55 -39.25 -34.63
CA PRO A 19 -8.62 -38.04 -33.82
C PRO A 19 -9.89 -38.01 -32.96
N PHE A 20 -10.04 -38.96 -32.04
CA PHE A 20 -11.26 -39.12 -31.23
C PHE A 20 -11.70 -37.84 -30.52
N GLY A 21 -10.77 -37.08 -29.93
CA GLY A 21 -11.10 -35.81 -29.27
C GLY A 21 -11.71 -34.78 -30.22
N TYR A 22 -11.22 -34.71 -31.45
CA TYR A 22 -11.77 -33.81 -32.47
C TYR A 22 -13.15 -34.27 -32.93
N TRP A 23 -13.33 -35.57 -33.22
CA TRP A 23 -14.63 -36.12 -33.64
C TRP A 23 -15.70 -35.97 -32.57
N ILE A 24 -15.40 -36.31 -31.32
CA ILE A 24 -16.33 -36.15 -30.20
C ILE A 24 -16.75 -34.69 -30.07
N THR A 25 -15.78 -33.77 -30.05
CA THR A 25 -16.08 -32.33 -29.95
C THR A 25 -16.96 -31.86 -31.11
N LYS A 26 -16.60 -32.20 -32.36
CA LYS A 26 -17.36 -31.80 -33.55
C LYS A 26 -18.79 -32.34 -33.53
N LEU A 27 -19.00 -33.56 -33.05
CA LEU A 27 -20.32 -34.19 -32.95
C LEU A 27 -21.18 -33.60 -31.82
N THR A 28 -20.57 -33.20 -30.69
CA THR A 28 -21.33 -32.76 -29.51
C THR A 28 -21.54 -31.24 -29.42
N SER A 29 -20.58 -30.42 -29.87
CA SER A 29 -20.62 -28.96 -29.71
C SER A 29 -20.54 -28.18 -31.02
N GLN A 30 -20.29 -28.84 -32.16
CA GLN A 30 -20.04 -28.23 -33.47
C GLN A 30 -18.87 -27.23 -33.52
N GLU A 31 -18.07 -27.12 -32.46
CA GLU A 31 -16.91 -26.24 -32.42
C GLU A 31 -15.67 -26.90 -33.02
N ASN A 32 -14.74 -26.09 -33.51
CA ASN A 32 -13.44 -26.56 -33.97
C ASN A 32 -12.45 -26.64 -32.80
N LEU A 33 -12.21 -27.87 -32.29
CA LEU A 33 -11.31 -28.12 -31.15
C LEU A 33 -9.88 -27.58 -31.35
N LEU A 34 -9.41 -27.47 -32.60
CA LEU A 34 -8.07 -26.98 -32.92
C LEU A 34 -7.94 -25.45 -32.82
N LEU A 35 -9.05 -24.72 -32.72
CA LEU A 35 -9.07 -23.26 -32.56
C LEU A 35 -9.31 -22.81 -31.12
N ILE A 36 -9.72 -23.73 -30.24
CA ILE A 36 -10.08 -23.43 -28.84
C ILE A 36 -9.03 -23.96 -27.87
N GLY A 37 -8.80 -23.20 -26.80
CA GLY A 37 -7.92 -23.59 -25.70
C GLY A 37 -6.48 -23.83 -26.14
N TYR A 38 -5.97 -25.04 -25.89
CA TYR A 38 -4.58 -25.41 -26.18
C TYR A 38 -4.32 -25.75 -27.65
N LYS A 39 -5.30 -25.56 -28.55
CA LYS A 39 -5.21 -25.86 -29.99
C LYS A 39 -4.76 -27.31 -30.29
N LYS A 40 -5.15 -28.24 -29.43
CA LYS A 40 -4.74 -29.65 -29.46
C LYS A 40 -5.95 -30.55 -29.28
N SER A 41 -5.95 -31.72 -29.92
CA SER A 41 -7.06 -32.69 -29.83
C SER A 41 -7.02 -33.56 -28.57
N SER A 42 -6.35 -33.12 -27.51
CA SER A 42 -6.16 -33.88 -26.28
C SER A 42 -7.40 -33.84 -25.38
N GLY A 43 -7.69 -34.94 -24.69
CA GLY A 43 -8.81 -35.02 -23.76
C GLY A 43 -8.80 -33.95 -22.66
N SER A 44 -7.63 -33.49 -22.21
CA SER A 44 -7.53 -32.37 -21.27
C SER A 44 -8.06 -31.04 -21.84
N ASN A 45 -7.91 -30.81 -23.15
CA ASN A 45 -8.50 -29.66 -23.84
C ASN A 45 -10.02 -29.82 -23.92
N VAL A 46 -10.50 -31.03 -24.24
CA VAL A 46 -11.94 -31.35 -24.30
C VAL A 46 -12.60 -31.19 -22.93
N ILE A 47 -12.01 -31.67 -21.83
CA ILE A 47 -12.55 -31.49 -20.46
C ILE A 47 -12.73 -30.01 -20.15
N LYS A 48 -11.75 -29.18 -20.50
CA LYS A 48 -11.71 -27.77 -20.10
C LYS A 48 -12.65 -26.88 -20.93
N TYR A 49 -12.83 -27.18 -22.22
CA TYR A 49 -13.52 -26.28 -23.15
C TYR A 49 -14.79 -26.87 -23.79
N VAL A 50 -15.06 -28.18 -23.64
CA VAL A 50 -16.24 -28.84 -24.22
C VAL A 50 -17.11 -29.48 -23.14
N GLY A 51 -16.52 -30.32 -22.29
CA GLY A 51 -17.22 -30.95 -21.19
C GLY A 51 -16.50 -32.18 -20.63
N VAL A 52 -16.81 -32.49 -19.36
CA VAL A 52 -16.12 -33.51 -18.58
C VAL A 52 -16.30 -34.90 -19.17
N TRP A 53 -17.54 -35.30 -19.50
CA TRP A 53 -17.81 -36.65 -20.01
C TRP A 53 -17.20 -36.86 -21.39
N GLN A 54 -17.26 -35.86 -22.29
CA GLN A 54 -16.64 -35.90 -23.61
C GLN A 54 -15.12 -36.06 -23.50
N GLY A 55 -14.52 -35.34 -22.57
CA GLY A 55 -13.09 -35.39 -22.33
C GLY A 55 -12.63 -36.71 -21.70
N VAL A 56 -13.39 -37.28 -20.76
CA VAL A 56 -13.12 -38.62 -20.22
C VAL A 56 -13.22 -39.68 -21.31
N LEU A 57 -14.28 -39.65 -22.13
CA LEU A 57 -14.43 -40.57 -23.26
C LEU A 57 -13.27 -40.46 -24.25
N THR A 58 -12.83 -39.23 -24.55
CA THR A 58 -11.65 -38.97 -25.40
C THR A 58 -10.40 -39.63 -24.82
N ILE A 59 -10.12 -39.45 -23.53
CA ILE A 59 -8.95 -40.05 -22.86
C ILE A 59 -9.00 -41.57 -22.94
N LEU A 60 -10.17 -42.17 -22.69
CA LEU A 60 -10.34 -43.62 -22.73
C LEU A 60 -10.09 -44.17 -24.14
N LEU A 61 -10.64 -43.56 -25.18
CA LEU A 61 -10.44 -44.01 -26.56
C LEU A 61 -9.00 -43.78 -27.05
N ASP A 62 -8.38 -42.66 -26.67
CA ASP A 62 -6.98 -42.39 -26.98
C ASP A 62 -6.01 -43.33 -26.23
N ALA A 63 -6.35 -43.78 -25.03
CA ALA A 63 -5.60 -44.82 -24.32
C ALA A 63 -5.85 -46.19 -24.94
N LEU A 64 -7.10 -46.51 -25.31
CA LEU A 64 -7.47 -47.77 -25.91
C LEU A 64 -6.70 -48.04 -27.20
N LYS A 65 -6.56 -47.05 -28.09
CA LYS A 65 -5.78 -47.24 -29.32
C LYS A 65 -4.29 -47.52 -29.06
N GLY A 66 -3.72 -46.91 -28.01
CA GLY A 66 -2.34 -47.18 -27.59
C GLY A 66 -2.17 -48.59 -27.03
N PHE A 67 -3.12 -49.02 -26.19
CA PHE A 67 -3.17 -50.36 -25.63
C PHE A 67 -3.34 -51.42 -26.71
N LEU A 68 -4.33 -51.24 -27.60
CA LEU A 68 -4.70 -52.20 -28.63
C LEU A 68 -3.54 -52.55 -29.56
N VAL A 69 -2.77 -51.54 -29.99
CA VAL A 69 -1.63 -51.73 -30.89
C VAL A 69 -0.54 -52.60 -30.27
N VAL A 70 -0.23 -52.38 -29.00
CA VAL A 70 0.83 -53.12 -28.29
C VAL A 70 0.34 -54.51 -27.89
N TRP A 71 -0.87 -54.61 -27.37
CA TRP A 71 -1.48 -55.89 -27.00
C TRP A 71 -1.58 -56.83 -28.21
N LEU A 72 -2.09 -56.35 -29.36
CA LEU A 72 -2.13 -57.15 -30.58
C LEU A 72 -0.73 -57.55 -31.07
N ALA A 73 0.27 -56.67 -30.94
CA ALA A 73 1.65 -57.00 -31.30
C ALA A 73 2.21 -58.14 -30.44
N GLN A 74 1.84 -58.20 -29.16
CA GLN A 74 2.22 -59.28 -28.24
C GLN A 74 1.49 -60.59 -28.56
N GLU A 75 0.17 -60.53 -28.80
CA GLU A 75 -0.63 -61.72 -29.18
C GLU A 75 -0.17 -62.33 -30.52
N LEU A 76 0.28 -61.49 -31.45
CA LEU A 76 0.88 -61.94 -32.71
C LEU A 76 2.32 -62.44 -32.57
N GLY A 77 2.89 -62.43 -31.36
CA GLY A 77 4.25 -62.91 -31.10
C GLY A 77 5.35 -62.08 -31.76
N LEU A 78 5.10 -60.79 -32.05
CA LEU A 78 6.09 -59.93 -32.69
C LEU A 78 7.27 -59.67 -31.75
N VAL A 79 8.48 -59.63 -32.30
CA VAL A 79 9.70 -59.40 -31.50
C VAL A 79 9.69 -58.02 -30.82
N GLY A 80 10.34 -57.92 -29.65
CA GLY A 80 10.20 -56.77 -28.74
C GLY A 80 10.44 -55.40 -29.38
N TRP A 81 11.42 -55.25 -30.27
CA TRP A 81 11.67 -53.97 -30.93
C TRP A 81 10.53 -53.55 -31.89
N ILE A 82 9.80 -54.50 -32.49
CA ILE A 82 8.61 -54.21 -33.31
C ILE A 82 7.47 -53.70 -32.42
N GLN A 83 7.29 -54.30 -31.25
CA GLN A 83 6.30 -53.83 -30.27
C GLN A 83 6.60 -52.40 -29.83
N VAL A 84 7.87 -52.09 -29.56
CA VAL A 84 8.33 -50.72 -29.22
C VAL A 84 8.12 -49.75 -30.39
N ALA A 85 8.46 -50.16 -31.61
CA ALA A 85 8.26 -49.33 -32.80
C ALA A 85 6.78 -49.06 -33.09
N ALA A 86 5.91 -50.05 -32.88
CA ALA A 86 4.46 -49.91 -32.98
C ALA A 86 3.88 -48.97 -31.90
N ALA A 87 4.33 -49.13 -30.65
CA ALA A 87 3.99 -48.24 -29.54
C ALA A 87 4.42 -46.78 -29.80
N LEU A 88 5.60 -46.59 -30.38
CA LEU A 88 6.08 -45.27 -30.77
C LEU A 88 5.24 -44.70 -31.91
N ALA A 89 4.94 -45.50 -32.93
CA ALA A 89 4.15 -45.10 -34.09
C ALA A 89 2.73 -44.65 -33.73
N VAL A 90 2.05 -45.35 -32.82
CA VAL A 90 0.69 -44.96 -32.37
C VAL A 90 0.69 -43.61 -31.63
N VAL A 91 1.73 -43.32 -30.84
CA VAL A 91 1.87 -42.01 -30.15
C VAL A 91 2.21 -40.90 -31.15
N ILE A 92 3.12 -41.15 -32.09
CA ILE A 92 3.46 -40.19 -33.16
C ILE A 92 2.21 -39.92 -34.02
N GLY A 93 1.43 -40.93 -34.37
CA GLY A 93 0.18 -40.80 -35.10
C GLY A 93 -0.84 -39.91 -34.38
N HIS A 94 -0.97 -40.05 -33.06
CA HIS A 94 -1.83 -39.18 -32.26
C HIS A 94 -1.32 -37.73 -32.19
N ASN A 95 0.00 -37.53 -32.15
CA ASN A 95 0.61 -36.20 -32.09
C ASN A 95 0.52 -35.46 -33.44
N TRP A 96 0.66 -36.18 -34.55
CA TRP A 96 0.62 -35.65 -35.91
C TRP A 96 -0.29 -36.52 -36.77
N SER A 97 -1.59 -36.21 -36.73
CA SER A 97 -2.60 -36.97 -37.48
C SER A 97 -2.75 -36.41 -38.89
N PRO A 98 -2.62 -37.23 -39.96
CA PRO A 98 -2.94 -36.79 -41.32
C PRO A 98 -4.40 -36.39 -41.47
N PHE A 99 -5.32 -36.91 -40.64
CA PHE A 99 -6.73 -36.51 -40.64
C PHE A 99 -6.96 -35.08 -40.10
N LEU A 100 -5.96 -34.50 -39.45
CA LEU A 100 -5.98 -33.14 -38.90
C LEU A 100 -4.88 -32.26 -39.50
N ASN A 101 -4.43 -32.51 -40.74
CA ASN A 101 -3.32 -31.79 -41.38
C ASN A 101 -2.04 -31.79 -40.52
N PHE A 102 -1.70 -32.95 -39.94
CA PHE A 102 -0.59 -33.13 -39.00
C PHE A 102 -0.70 -32.30 -37.71
N ALA A 103 -1.86 -31.70 -37.42
CA ALA A 103 -2.23 -31.32 -36.07
C ALA A 103 -2.62 -32.57 -35.26
N GLY A 104 -2.78 -32.43 -33.94
CA GLY A 104 -3.06 -33.57 -33.08
C GLY A 104 -2.96 -33.23 -31.60
N GLY A 105 -2.91 -34.27 -30.77
CA GLY A 105 -2.80 -34.15 -29.32
C GLY A 105 -1.37 -34.22 -28.82
N ARG A 106 -1.20 -34.43 -27.51
CA ARG A 106 0.11 -34.51 -26.81
C ARG A 106 0.61 -35.94 -26.62
N GLY A 107 -0.22 -36.94 -26.91
CA GLY A 107 0.18 -38.35 -26.90
C GLY A 107 0.14 -39.03 -25.54
N ILE A 108 -0.23 -38.32 -24.47
CA ILE A 108 -0.13 -38.85 -23.09
C ILE A 108 -1.09 -40.01 -22.85
N ALA A 109 -2.34 -39.92 -23.32
CA ALA A 109 -3.30 -41.01 -23.16
C ALA A 109 -2.86 -42.26 -23.96
N ALA A 110 -2.44 -42.08 -25.21
CA ALA A 110 -1.90 -43.16 -26.04
C ALA A 110 -0.63 -43.80 -25.45
N LEU A 111 0.25 -42.98 -24.87
CA LEU A 111 1.43 -43.43 -24.12
C LEU A 111 1.03 -44.30 -22.94
N MET A 112 0.09 -43.85 -22.09
CA MET A 112 -0.38 -44.62 -20.93
C MET A 112 -1.03 -45.95 -21.36
N GLY A 113 -1.82 -45.94 -22.44
CA GLY A 113 -2.39 -47.16 -23.01
C GLY A 113 -1.34 -48.16 -23.47
N ALA A 114 -0.31 -47.70 -24.20
CA ALA A 114 0.78 -48.56 -24.63
C ALA A 114 1.60 -49.13 -23.46
N LEU A 115 1.89 -48.30 -22.44
CA LEU A 115 2.57 -48.76 -21.21
C LEU A 115 1.75 -49.81 -20.47
N LEU A 116 0.43 -49.61 -20.39
CA LEU A 116 -0.49 -50.55 -19.74
C LEU A 116 -0.45 -51.94 -20.39
N ALA A 117 -0.32 -52.00 -21.72
CA ALA A 117 -0.18 -53.25 -22.47
C ALA A 117 1.19 -53.92 -22.23
N PHE A 118 2.27 -53.16 -22.02
CA PHE A 118 3.58 -53.74 -21.68
C PHE A 118 3.61 -54.31 -20.25
N SER A 119 3.12 -53.56 -19.26
CA SER A 119 3.16 -53.96 -17.86
C SER A 119 2.17 -53.18 -17.00
N LEU A 120 1.18 -53.87 -16.45
CA LEU A 120 0.22 -53.28 -15.52
C LEU A 120 0.90 -52.78 -14.22
N PRO A 121 1.77 -53.54 -13.53
CA PRO A 121 2.37 -53.09 -12.27
C PRO A 121 3.20 -51.81 -12.41
N ILE A 122 4.08 -51.74 -13.42
CA ILE A 122 4.94 -50.57 -13.63
C ILE A 122 4.11 -49.35 -14.02
N THR A 123 3.09 -49.56 -14.87
CA THR A 123 2.17 -48.48 -15.29
C THR A 123 1.35 -47.97 -14.11
N ALA A 124 0.84 -48.85 -13.25
CA ALA A 124 0.07 -48.47 -12.07
C ALA A 124 0.90 -47.62 -11.09
N ILE A 125 2.14 -48.03 -10.79
CA ILE A 125 3.04 -47.25 -9.94
C ILE A 125 3.37 -45.90 -10.58
N SER A 126 3.67 -45.88 -11.88
CA SER A 126 3.96 -44.64 -12.61
C SER A 126 2.77 -43.69 -12.63
N LEU A 127 1.54 -44.22 -12.72
CA LEU A 127 0.31 -43.45 -12.65
C LEU A 127 0.08 -42.89 -11.24
N ILE A 128 0.36 -43.66 -10.18
CA ILE A 128 0.29 -43.18 -8.80
C ILE A 128 1.25 -42.00 -8.60
N VAL A 129 2.50 -42.14 -9.08
CA VAL A 129 3.50 -41.05 -9.01
C VAL A 129 3.02 -39.84 -9.80
N PHE A 130 2.49 -40.03 -11.01
CA PHE A 130 1.91 -38.96 -11.81
C PHE A 130 0.76 -38.24 -11.08
N VAL A 131 -0.18 -38.99 -10.50
CA VAL A 131 -1.33 -38.44 -9.77
C VAL A 131 -0.89 -37.70 -8.51
N ALA A 132 0.06 -38.25 -7.76
CA ALA A 132 0.63 -37.61 -6.57
C ALA A 132 1.30 -36.27 -6.93
N ILE A 133 2.11 -36.25 -8.00
CA ILE A 133 2.71 -35.03 -8.51
C ILE A 133 1.63 -34.07 -9.01
N PHE A 134 0.63 -34.53 -9.76
CA PHE A 134 -0.48 -33.70 -10.26
C PHE A 134 -1.38 -33.14 -9.15
N ALA A 135 -1.42 -33.77 -7.99
CA ALA A 135 -2.11 -33.26 -6.81
C ALA A 135 -1.36 -32.06 -6.20
N VAL A 136 -0.02 -32.07 -6.26
CA VAL A 136 0.84 -31.02 -5.69
C VAL A 136 1.13 -29.91 -6.71
N TRP A 137 1.54 -30.30 -7.91
CA TRP A 137 1.97 -29.51 -9.05
C TRP A 137 0.94 -29.54 -10.19
N ASP A 138 1.33 -29.06 -11.37
CA ASP A 138 0.53 -29.15 -12.59
C ASP A 138 0.80 -30.45 -13.38
N ALA A 139 -0.10 -30.78 -14.31
CA ALA A 139 -0.04 -32.00 -15.11
C ALA A 139 1.21 -32.09 -16.01
N SER A 140 1.77 -30.96 -16.42
CA SER A 140 2.92 -30.93 -17.34
C SER A 140 4.20 -31.40 -16.66
N ILE A 141 4.39 -31.07 -15.37
CA ILE A 141 5.51 -31.56 -14.56
C ILE A 141 5.34 -33.06 -14.30
N GLY A 142 4.11 -33.50 -13.99
CA GLY A 142 3.81 -34.92 -13.87
C GLY A 142 4.22 -35.71 -15.10
N THR A 143 3.89 -35.20 -16.30
CA THR A 143 4.27 -35.85 -17.55
C THR A 143 5.79 -35.90 -17.76
N LEU A 144 6.56 -34.89 -17.32
CA LEU A 144 8.03 -34.93 -17.42
C LEU A 144 8.63 -35.99 -16.50
N LEU A 145 8.08 -36.14 -15.30
CA LEU A 145 8.59 -37.05 -14.28
C LEU A 145 8.16 -38.51 -14.50
N VAL A 146 7.08 -38.76 -15.27
CA VAL A 146 6.69 -40.12 -15.66
C VAL A 146 7.79 -40.84 -16.45
N PHE A 147 8.49 -40.15 -17.34
CA PHE A 147 9.54 -40.77 -18.16
C PHE A 147 10.70 -41.37 -17.34
N PRO A 148 11.41 -40.61 -16.48
CA PRO A 148 12.49 -41.18 -15.68
C PRO A 148 12.00 -42.26 -14.71
N VAL A 149 10.77 -42.14 -14.18
CA VAL A 149 10.16 -43.16 -13.31
C VAL A 149 9.94 -44.47 -14.06
N VAL A 150 9.31 -44.42 -15.25
CA VAL A 150 9.08 -45.61 -16.06
C VAL A 150 10.41 -46.24 -16.49
N ILE A 151 11.39 -45.43 -16.91
CA ILE A 151 12.73 -45.90 -17.30
C ILE A 151 13.40 -46.65 -16.14
N LEU A 152 13.40 -46.06 -14.95
CA LEU A 152 14.00 -46.65 -13.75
C LEU A 152 13.28 -47.94 -13.33
N LEU A 153 11.94 -47.92 -13.27
CA LEU A 153 11.16 -49.10 -12.88
C LEU A 153 11.26 -50.22 -13.92
N SER A 154 11.37 -49.89 -15.21
CA SER A 154 11.59 -50.89 -16.27
C SER A 154 12.99 -51.51 -16.18
N TYR A 155 14.00 -50.73 -15.79
CA TYR A 155 15.34 -51.26 -15.52
C TYR A 155 15.34 -52.20 -14.33
N ILE A 156 14.74 -51.80 -13.20
CA ILE A 156 14.63 -52.64 -11.99
C ILE A 156 13.80 -53.90 -12.25
N GLY A 157 12.70 -53.77 -13.01
CA GLY A 157 11.79 -54.85 -13.35
C GLY A 157 12.22 -55.73 -14.53
N GLY A 158 13.43 -55.54 -15.07
CA GLY A 158 13.97 -56.37 -16.18
C GLY A 158 13.25 -56.21 -17.53
N SER A 159 12.43 -55.17 -17.71
CA SER A 159 11.64 -54.88 -18.93
C SER A 159 12.18 -53.67 -19.70
N PHE A 160 13.46 -53.35 -19.52
CA PHE A 160 14.08 -52.17 -20.13
C PHE A 160 14.08 -52.22 -21.66
N GLU A 161 14.34 -53.38 -22.27
CA GLU A 161 14.41 -53.51 -23.74
C GLU A 161 13.09 -53.16 -24.45
N THR A 162 11.95 -53.33 -23.76
CA THR A 162 10.63 -53.00 -24.29
C THR A 162 10.12 -51.69 -23.69
N MET A 163 9.65 -51.72 -22.44
CA MET A 163 8.98 -50.59 -21.79
C MET A 163 9.93 -49.41 -21.53
N GLY A 164 11.17 -49.70 -21.10
CA GLY A 164 12.19 -48.67 -20.87
C GLY A 164 12.62 -47.97 -22.16
N MET A 165 12.87 -48.74 -23.22
CA MET A 165 13.23 -48.23 -24.54
C MET A 165 12.09 -47.42 -25.15
N PHE A 166 10.85 -47.90 -25.03
CA PHE A 166 9.68 -47.15 -25.47
C PHE A 166 9.56 -45.81 -24.73
N ALA A 167 9.67 -45.78 -23.39
CA ALA A 167 9.62 -44.56 -22.60
C ALA A 167 10.74 -43.56 -22.98
N LEU A 168 11.95 -44.06 -23.23
CA LEU A 168 13.08 -43.24 -23.65
C LEU A 168 12.84 -42.60 -25.03
N LEU A 169 12.39 -43.38 -26.01
CA LEU A 169 12.19 -42.93 -27.38
C LEU A 169 10.97 -42.02 -27.53
N VAL A 170 9.86 -42.32 -26.83
CA VAL A 170 8.60 -41.58 -26.93
C VAL A 170 8.63 -40.25 -26.19
N MET A 171 9.57 -40.07 -25.25
CA MET A 171 9.81 -38.79 -24.59
C MET A 171 10.06 -37.67 -25.61
N PHE A 172 10.88 -37.91 -26.63
CA PHE A 172 11.21 -36.89 -27.64
C PHE A 172 9.99 -36.36 -28.40
N PRO A 173 9.14 -37.18 -29.06
CA PRO A 173 7.97 -36.67 -29.76
C PRO A 173 6.95 -36.03 -28.82
N VAL A 174 6.81 -36.52 -27.57
CA VAL A 174 5.91 -35.90 -26.58
C VAL A 174 6.43 -34.51 -26.17
N LEU A 175 7.72 -34.37 -25.88
CA LEU A 175 8.33 -33.08 -25.53
C LEU A 175 8.31 -32.10 -26.70
N PHE A 176 8.65 -32.56 -27.90
CA PHE A 176 8.63 -31.75 -29.10
C PHE A 176 7.22 -31.23 -29.40
N LYS A 177 6.18 -32.05 -29.19
CA LYS A 177 4.79 -31.63 -29.37
C LYS A 177 4.33 -30.56 -28.37
N ARG A 178 5.04 -30.35 -27.26
CA ARG A 178 4.76 -29.22 -26.35
C ARG A 178 5.07 -27.87 -26.98
N LEU A 179 6.02 -27.81 -27.91
CA LEU A 179 6.46 -26.58 -28.58
C LEU A 179 5.50 -26.13 -29.69
N SER A 180 4.62 -27.02 -30.18
CA SER A 180 3.66 -26.74 -31.25
C SER A 180 2.55 -25.74 -30.79
N PRO A 181 2.18 -24.74 -31.62
CA PRO A 181 2.72 -24.41 -32.96
C PRO A 181 4.08 -23.70 -32.88
N LEU A 182 5.04 -24.11 -33.72
CA LEU A 182 6.40 -23.58 -33.67
C LEU A 182 6.47 -22.12 -34.14
N GLU A 183 5.57 -21.71 -35.04
CA GLU A 183 5.55 -20.35 -35.60
C GLU A 183 5.23 -19.27 -34.54
N GLU A 184 4.59 -19.65 -33.43
CA GLU A 184 4.21 -18.72 -32.35
C GLU A 184 5.35 -18.48 -31.35
N ILE A 185 6.47 -19.20 -31.43
CA ILE A 185 7.59 -19.05 -30.48
C ILE A 185 8.40 -17.80 -30.84
N SER A 186 8.12 -16.71 -30.16
CA SER A 186 8.76 -15.40 -30.39
C SER A 186 10.04 -15.16 -29.58
N ASN A 187 10.25 -15.87 -28.47
CA ASN A 187 11.41 -15.67 -27.60
C ASN A 187 11.79 -16.93 -26.79
N ALA A 188 12.99 -16.92 -26.22
CA ALA A 188 13.54 -18.01 -25.41
C ALA A 188 12.70 -18.30 -24.15
N THR A 189 12.08 -17.27 -23.57
CA THR A 189 11.22 -17.42 -22.39
C THR A 189 9.97 -18.25 -22.71
N LEU A 190 9.32 -17.98 -23.84
CA LEU A 190 8.17 -18.72 -24.33
C LEU A 190 8.55 -20.16 -24.71
N PHE A 191 9.72 -20.35 -25.33
CA PHE A 191 10.26 -21.68 -25.61
C PHE A 191 10.40 -22.53 -24.33
N VAL A 192 11.07 -21.99 -23.31
CA VAL A 192 11.28 -22.70 -22.02
C VAL A 192 9.94 -22.97 -21.33
N ARG A 193 9.00 -22.02 -21.38
CA ARG A 193 7.66 -22.19 -20.81
C ARG A 193 6.88 -23.31 -21.50
N ARG A 194 6.84 -23.34 -22.82
CA ARG A 194 6.15 -24.41 -23.56
C ARG A 194 6.80 -25.76 -23.29
N LEU A 195 8.13 -25.84 -23.28
CA LEU A 195 8.84 -27.09 -23.02
C LEU A 195 8.56 -27.65 -21.62
N LEU A 196 8.73 -26.83 -20.58
CA LEU A 196 8.61 -27.27 -19.19
C LEU A 196 7.16 -27.34 -18.72
N ARG A 197 6.33 -26.36 -19.09
CA ARG A 197 4.98 -26.15 -18.54
C ARG A 197 3.84 -26.49 -19.50
N ASP A 198 4.16 -26.77 -20.77
CA ASP A 198 3.17 -27.13 -21.79
C ASP A 198 2.02 -26.10 -21.89
N GLY A 199 2.39 -24.81 -21.79
CA GLY A 199 1.52 -23.63 -21.86
C GLY A 199 2.30 -22.32 -21.94
N ASP A 200 1.58 -21.23 -22.23
CA ASP A 200 2.16 -19.92 -22.60
C ASP A 200 2.22 -18.93 -21.42
N CYS A 201 1.48 -19.21 -20.34
CA CYS A 201 1.37 -18.33 -19.19
C CYS A 201 2.61 -18.35 -18.28
N ALA A 202 2.92 -17.20 -17.68
CA ALA A 202 4.10 -16.98 -16.85
C ALA A 202 4.04 -17.64 -15.46
N VAL A 203 2.85 -17.99 -14.98
CA VAL A 203 2.62 -18.32 -13.56
C VAL A 203 2.91 -19.79 -13.28
N PHE A 204 3.77 -20.07 -12.28
CA PHE A 204 3.98 -21.42 -11.76
C PHE A 204 2.96 -21.65 -10.66
N ASP A 205 1.78 -22.11 -11.05
CA ASP A 205 0.63 -22.12 -10.14
C ASP A 205 0.43 -23.52 -9.56
N PHE A 206 1.09 -23.77 -8.43
CA PHE A 206 0.97 -25.04 -7.70
C PHE A 206 -0.50 -25.33 -7.43
N ARG A 207 -0.97 -26.49 -7.87
CA ARG A 207 -2.38 -26.83 -7.72
C ARG A 207 -2.79 -26.96 -6.25
N ILE A 208 -1.86 -27.39 -5.40
CA ILE A 208 -2.06 -27.42 -3.96
C ILE A 208 -2.24 -26.03 -3.36
N VAL A 209 -1.60 -25.00 -3.91
CA VAL A 209 -1.76 -23.61 -3.44
C VAL A 209 -3.18 -23.12 -3.73
N ARG A 210 -3.72 -23.38 -4.93
CA ARG A 210 -5.13 -23.08 -5.25
C ARG A 210 -6.14 -23.86 -4.39
N LEU A 211 -5.83 -25.11 -4.04
CA LEU A 211 -6.65 -25.93 -3.14
C LEU A 211 -6.61 -25.41 -1.70
N ILE A 212 -5.44 -24.97 -1.22
CA ILE A 212 -5.25 -24.37 0.12
C ILE A 212 -5.95 -23.00 0.20
N GLU A 213 -5.84 -22.18 -0.85
CA GLU A 213 -6.56 -20.89 -0.94
C GLU A 213 -8.08 -21.09 -1.00
N ARG A 214 -8.56 -22.20 -1.58
CA ARG A 214 -9.98 -22.56 -1.63
C ARG A 214 -10.53 -23.15 -0.33
N TYR A 215 -9.68 -23.75 0.51
CA TYR A 215 -10.05 -24.39 1.79
C TYR A 215 -9.05 -24.04 2.92
N PRO A 216 -9.03 -22.78 3.38
CA PRO A 216 -8.00 -22.28 4.30
C PRO A 216 -8.00 -22.93 5.69
N THR A 217 -9.11 -23.56 6.10
CA THR A 217 -9.28 -24.14 7.45
C THR A 217 -8.67 -25.53 7.62
N ALA A 218 -8.20 -26.20 6.56
CA ALA A 218 -7.79 -27.60 6.61
C ALA A 218 -6.28 -27.85 6.82
N PHE A 219 -5.38 -26.87 6.63
CA PHE A 219 -3.93 -27.11 6.62
C PHE A 219 -3.12 -26.02 7.37
N ILE A 220 -3.02 -26.18 8.68
CA ILE A 220 -2.37 -25.23 9.60
C ILE A 220 -0.82 -25.17 9.46
N PRO A 221 -0.05 -26.18 8.99
CA PRO A 221 1.40 -25.98 8.85
C PRO A 221 1.85 -25.29 7.55
N VAL A 222 1.01 -25.30 6.50
CA VAL A 222 1.46 -25.00 5.12
C VAL A 222 1.43 -23.51 4.79
N HIS A 223 0.55 -22.73 5.42
CA HIS A 223 0.45 -21.28 5.20
C HIS A 223 1.75 -20.53 5.60
N LEU A 224 2.47 -21.01 6.63
CA LEU A 224 3.76 -20.47 7.04
C LEU A 224 4.85 -20.70 5.99
N VAL A 225 4.89 -21.89 5.38
CA VAL A 225 5.87 -22.26 4.35
C VAL A 225 5.58 -21.53 3.03
N ILE A 226 4.29 -21.37 2.69
CA ILE A 226 3.84 -20.57 1.54
C ILE A 226 4.21 -19.09 1.71
N GLY A 227 4.03 -18.54 2.92
CA GLY A 227 4.43 -17.16 3.23
C GLY A 227 5.93 -16.91 3.00
N LEU A 228 6.77 -17.87 3.38
CA LEU A 228 8.22 -17.82 3.17
C LEU A 228 8.61 -17.92 1.69
N ILE A 229 7.96 -18.79 0.91
CA ILE A 229 8.26 -18.98 -0.53
C ILE A 229 7.73 -17.82 -1.39
N LYS A 230 6.55 -17.26 -1.06
CA LYS A 230 5.97 -16.09 -1.75
C LYS A 230 6.82 -14.83 -1.53
N ARG A 231 7.31 -14.60 -0.29
CA ARG A 231 8.29 -13.54 0.02
C ARG A 231 9.63 -13.73 -0.69
N ALA A 232 10.13 -14.97 -0.79
CA ALA A 232 11.38 -15.26 -1.48
C ALA A 232 11.33 -15.10 -3.02
N ARG A 233 10.13 -14.97 -3.63
CA ARG A 233 9.95 -14.86 -5.09
C ARG A 233 9.33 -13.53 -5.55
N GLY A 234 9.10 -12.57 -4.65
CA GLY A 234 8.52 -11.27 -4.98
C GLY A 234 7.10 -11.32 -5.57
N TYR A 235 6.35 -12.41 -5.33
CA TYR A 235 4.96 -12.51 -5.77
C TYR A 235 4.05 -11.79 -4.79
N VAL A 236 3.45 -10.69 -5.24
CA VAL A 236 2.45 -9.93 -4.48
C VAL A 236 1.07 -10.32 -5.01
N PRO A 237 0.17 -10.88 -4.17
CA PRO A 237 -1.19 -11.22 -4.60
C PRO A 237 -1.98 -9.95 -4.99
N PRO A 238 -2.94 -10.04 -5.93
CA PRO A 238 -3.78 -8.90 -6.28
C PRO A 238 -4.63 -8.49 -5.08
N VAL A 239 -4.77 -7.19 -4.87
CA VAL A 239 -5.59 -6.59 -3.81
C VAL A 239 -6.86 -6.04 -4.46
N LEU A 240 -7.97 -6.74 -4.28
CA LEU A 240 -9.26 -6.40 -4.92
C LEU A 240 -10.09 -5.39 -4.11
N SER A 241 -9.89 -5.38 -2.78
CA SER A 241 -10.52 -4.45 -1.86
C SER A 241 -9.59 -4.13 -0.67
N LEU A 242 -9.87 -3.03 0.02
CA LEU A 242 -9.20 -2.61 1.25
C LEU A 242 -10.20 -2.48 2.39
N SER A 243 -9.87 -3.06 3.53
CA SER A 243 -10.56 -2.79 4.79
C SER A 243 -10.12 -1.44 5.40
N PRO A 244 -10.83 -0.90 6.40
CA PRO A 244 -10.38 0.26 7.17
C PRO A 244 -9.00 0.05 7.80
N GLN A 245 -8.69 -1.18 8.24
CA GLN A 245 -7.41 -1.47 8.85
C GLN A 245 -6.26 -1.41 7.82
N ASP A 246 -6.52 -1.87 6.59
CA ASP A 246 -5.54 -1.77 5.50
C ASP A 246 -5.30 -0.29 5.14
N MET A 247 -6.36 0.52 5.07
CA MET A 247 -6.25 1.95 4.83
C MET A 247 -5.44 2.67 5.93
N ALA A 248 -5.64 2.32 7.21
CA ALA A 248 -4.80 2.83 8.29
C ALA A 248 -3.32 2.44 8.08
N GLY A 249 -3.05 1.22 7.62
CA GLY A 249 -1.71 0.75 7.23
C GLY A 249 -1.08 1.56 6.09
N LEU A 250 -1.87 1.96 5.09
CA LEU A 250 -1.42 2.86 4.02
C LEU A 250 -1.01 4.21 4.58
N LEU A 251 -1.87 4.83 5.40
CA LEU A 251 -1.59 6.13 6.02
C LEU A 251 -0.34 6.09 6.91
N SER A 252 -0.17 5.03 7.70
CA SER A 252 1.04 4.82 8.50
C SER A 252 2.31 4.69 7.66
N SER A 253 2.25 3.92 6.57
CA SER A 253 3.40 3.71 5.70
C SER A 253 3.75 4.96 4.88
N GLY A 254 2.72 5.72 4.48
CA GLY A 254 2.88 7.03 3.86
C GLY A 254 3.54 8.05 4.81
N ALA A 255 3.10 8.10 6.07
CA ALA A 255 3.71 8.96 7.10
C ALA A 255 5.17 8.59 7.35
N LYS A 256 5.48 7.29 7.42
CA LYS A 256 6.87 6.81 7.53
C LYS A 256 7.71 7.28 6.34
N LYS A 257 7.24 7.15 5.10
CA LYS A 257 7.97 7.66 3.92
C LYS A 257 8.16 9.17 3.94
N ALA A 258 7.15 9.93 4.33
CA ALA A 258 7.29 11.39 4.46
C ALA A 258 8.37 11.75 5.49
N ALA A 259 8.42 11.05 6.63
CA ALA A 259 9.42 11.26 7.66
C ALA A 259 10.84 10.82 7.22
N ASP A 260 10.98 9.63 6.64
CA ASP A 260 12.27 9.07 6.17
C ASP A 260 12.92 9.96 5.10
N HIS A 261 12.10 10.66 4.30
CA HIS A 261 12.54 11.51 3.20
C HIS A 261 12.45 13.02 3.48
N GLN A 262 12.16 13.43 4.73
CA GLN A 262 11.96 14.85 5.06
C GLN A 262 13.18 15.73 4.73
N GLU A 263 14.40 15.23 4.95
CA GLU A 263 15.63 15.98 4.64
C GLU A 263 15.89 16.09 3.13
N GLU A 264 15.50 15.07 2.35
CA GLU A 264 15.56 15.10 0.89
C GLU A 264 14.65 16.22 0.37
N VAL A 265 13.40 16.26 0.86
CA VAL A 265 12.42 17.29 0.51
C VAL A 265 12.90 18.68 0.92
N ASN A 266 13.42 18.85 2.13
CA ASN A 266 13.92 20.14 2.61
C ASN A 266 15.09 20.67 1.78
N ARG A 267 15.96 19.79 1.30
CA ARG A 267 17.15 20.17 0.51
C ARG A 267 16.79 20.86 -0.80
N ILE A 268 15.64 20.51 -1.39
CA ILE A 268 15.16 21.05 -2.66
C ILE A 268 14.08 22.12 -2.49
N ASN A 269 13.74 22.50 -1.25
CA ASN A 269 12.73 23.51 -0.98
C ASN A 269 13.24 24.90 -1.38
N VAL A 270 12.83 25.35 -2.56
CA VAL A 270 13.15 26.68 -3.11
C VAL A 270 11.90 27.47 -3.48
N PHE A 271 10.70 26.90 -3.32
CA PHE A 271 9.41 27.50 -3.64
C PHE A 271 8.33 27.12 -2.59
N PRO A 272 7.47 28.07 -2.16
CA PRO A 272 7.49 29.49 -2.51
C PRO A 272 8.62 30.26 -1.83
N VAL A 273 9.12 29.75 -0.70
CA VAL A 273 10.18 30.34 0.10
C VAL A 273 11.24 29.27 0.38
N ALA A 274 12.52 29.62 0.26
CA ALA A 274 13.65 28.71 0.45
C ALA A 274 14.06 28.57 1.93
N ASP A 275 13.10 28.21 2.79
CA ASP A 275 13.26 28.11 4.26
C ASP A 275 13.57 26.69 4.74
N LYS A 276 13.62 25.71 3.83
CA LYS A 276 13.95 24.30 4.12
C LYS A 276 13.02 23.66 5.18
N ASP A 277 11.76 24.06 5.22
CA ASP A 277 10.80 23.54 6.20
C ASP A 277 9.75 22.55 5.62
N THR A 278 9.60 22.51 4.30
CA THR A 278 8.48 21.82 3.63
C THR A 278 8.39 20.33 3.98
N GLY A 279 9.53 19.64 4.03
CA GLY A 279 9.64 18.24 4.44
C GLY A 279 9.27 18.03 5.90
N TYR A 280 9.73 18.90 6.81
CA TYR A 280 9.37 18.84 8.23
C TYR A 280 7.87 19.08 8.44
N ASN A 281 7.30 20.08 7.76
CA ASN A 281 5.89 20.42 7.84
C ASN A 281 4.99 19.28 7.32
N LEU A 282 5.34 18.70 6.17
CA LEU A 282 4.62 17.56 5.62
C LEU A 282 4.75 16.32 6.52
N ALA A 283 5.96 15.99 6.97
CA ALA A 283 6.21 14.85 7.86
C ALA A 283 5.45 14.99 9.18
N ALA A 284 5.53 16.15 9.84
CA ALA A 284 4.81 16.42 11.08
C ALA A 284 3.29 16.34 10.90
N THR A 285 2.78 16.78 9.74
CA THR A 285 1.36 16.63 9.40
C THR A 285 0.98 15.15 9.30
N THR A 286 1.72 14.35 8.53
CA THR A 286 1.43 12.93 8.33
C THR A 286 1.61 12.10 9.61
N VAL A 287 2.64 12.40 10.41
CA VAL A 287 2.92 11.71 11.67
C VAL A 287 1.86 12.03 12.72
N GLY A 288 1.36 13.28 12.77
CA GLY A 288 0.27 13.64 13.66
C GLY A 288 -1.03 12.88 13.36
N ILE A 289 -1.31 12.64 12.08
CA ILE A 289 -2.45 11.79 11.64
C ILE A 289 -2.20 10.34 12.03
N GLU A 290 -1.02 9.80 11.69
CA GLU A 290 -0.61 8.42 11.99
C GLU A 290 -0.73 8.12 13.50
N SER A 291 -0.22 9.01 14.34
CA SER A 291 -0.24 8.86 15.80
C SER A 291 -1.66 8.78 16.38
N ALA A 292 -2.66 9.35 15.70
CA ALA A 292 -4.05 9.31 16.13
C ALA A 292 -4.76 8.00 15.76
N ILE A 293 -4.25 7.25 14.78
CA ILE A 293 -4.88 6.04 14.21
C ILE A 293 -4.10 4.75 14.50
N ALA A 294 -2.77 4.82 14.70
CA ALA A 294 -1.87 3.66 14.73
C ALA A 294 -2.17 2.62 15.82
N LYS A 295 -2.75 3.03 16.94
CA LYS A 295 -3.06 2.16 18.10
C LYS A 295 -4.53 1.75 18.18
N LYS A 296 -5.30 1.99 17.13
CA LYS A 296 -6.73 1.72 17.08
C LYS A 296 -7.03 0.65 16.04
N GLU A 297 -8.05 -0.16 16.33
CA GLU A 297 -8.62 -1.11 15.38
C GLU A 297 -9.90 -0.53 14.79
N TYR A 298 -10.00 -0.55 13.46
CA TYR A 298 -11.15 -0.02 12.75
C TYR A 298 -11.92 -1.12 12.04
N ARG A 299 -13.22 -1.23 12.35
CA ARG A 299 -14.15 -2.17 11.69
C ARG A 299 -14.96 -1.54 10.56
N THR A 300 -15.09 -0.22 10.55
CA THR A 300 -15.86 0.54 9.56
C THR A 300 -15.10 1.78 9.13
N PHE A 301 -15.32 2.23 7.89
CA PHE A 301 -14.71 3.46 7.38
C PHE A 301 -15.22 4.70 8.10
N LYS A 302 -16.45 4.72 8.64
CA LYS A 302 -16.97 5.81 9.51
C LYS A 302 -15.99 6.20 10.62
N ASN A 303 -15.54 5.23 11.40
CA ASN A 303 -14.70 5.49 12.57
C ASN A 303 -13.28 5.93 12.18
N LEU A 304 -12.72 5.29 11.13
CA LEU A 304 -11.43 5.68 10.59
C LEU A 304 -11.47 7.09 10.01
N ALA A 305 -12.45 7.37 9.14
CA ALA A 305 -12.63 8.66 8.50
C ALA A 305 -12.74 9.78 9.54
N LYS A 306 -13.55 9.59 10.58
CA LYS A 306 -13.69 10.55 11.68
C LYS A 306 -12.35 10.87 12.35
N ASP A 307 -11.60 9.85 12.76
CA ASP A 307 -10.32 10.04 13.44
C ASP A 307 -9.26 10.67 12.52
N VAL A 308 -9.21 10.26 11.25
CA VAL A 308 -8.31 10.84 10.25
C VAL A 308 -8.67 12.30 10.01
N ARG A 309 -9.94 12.64 9.78
CA ARG A 309 -10.41 14.00 9.53
C ARG A 309 -10.08 14.96 10.70
N LEU A 310 -10.39 14.56 11.94
CA LEU A 310 -10.04 15.38 13.13
C LEU A 310 -8.53 15.57 13.27
N SER A 311 -7.77 14.48 13.18
CA SER A 311 -6.32 14.52 13.38
C SER A 311 -5.61 15.26 12.26
N ALA A 312 -6.11 15.19 11.03
CA ALA A 312 -5.58 15.90 9.88
C ALA A 312 -5.69 17.42 10.06
N VAL A 313 -6.87 17.94 10.39
CA VAL A 313 -7.06 19.38 10.67
C VAL A 313 -6.19 19.85 11.85
N LYS A 314 -6.07 19.03 12.91
CA LYS A 314 -5.24 19.35 14.08
C LYS A 314 -3.75 19.33 13.78
N SER A 315 -3.30 18.47 12.87
CA SER A 315 -1.87 18.24 12.61
C SER A 315 -1.34 19.01 11.41
N ALA A 316 -2.21 19.63 10.61
CA ALA A 316 -1.84 20.38 9.42
C ALA A 316 -0.79 21.47 9.74
N ARG A 317 0.32 21.45 9.01
CA ARG A 317 1.42 22.43 9.11
C ARG A 317 1.91 22.82 7.72
N GLY A 318 1.99 24.12 7.48
CA GLY A 318 2.49 24.72 6.23
C GLY A 318 1.66 24.34 4.99
N ASN A 319 1.91 25.02 3.87
CA ASN A 319 1.15 24.85 2.64
C ASN A 319 1.11 23.39 2.17
N ALA A 320 2.25 22.68 2.20
CA ALA A 320 2.33 21.29 1.79
C ALA A 320 1.48 20.36 2.68
N GLY A 321 1.48 20.60 4.00
CA GLY A 321 0.61 19.86 4.92
C GLY A 321 -0.87 20.17 4.69
N MET A 322 -1.22 21.44 4.43
CA MET A 322 -2.61 21.85 4.16
C MET A 322 -3.17 21.23 2.88
N ILE A 323 -2.37 21.21 1.80
CA ILE A 323 -2.76 20.53 0.55
C ILE A 323 -3.00 19.04 0.80
N TYR A 324 -2.08 18.37 1.53
CA TYR A 324 -2.21 16.95 1.84
C TYR A 324 -3.42 16.65 2.73
N VAL A 325 -3.73 17.53 3.69
CA VAL A 325 -4.95 17.41 4.50
C VAL A 325 -6.19 17.60 3.63
N GLY A 326 -6.22 18.62 2.76
CA GLY A 326 -7.31 18.81 1.80
C GLY A 326 -7.52 17.57 0.92
N PHE A 327 -6.42 16.99 0.41
CA PHE A 327 -6.43 15.72 -0.32
C PHE A 327 -7.10 14.60 0.51
N LEU A 328 -6.69 14.38 1.76
CA LEU A 328 -7.29 13.35 2.61
C LEU A 328 -8.76 13.61 2.95
N LEU A 329 -9.14 14.86 3.21
CA LEU A 329 -10.54 15.21 3.47
C LEU A 329 -11.42 14.83 2.27
N GLY A 330 -11.00 15.19 1.05
CA GLY A 330 -11.69 14.80 -0.18
C GLY A 330 -11.68 13.29 -0.43
N PHE A 331 -10.59 12.59 -0.08
CA PHE A 331 -10.50 11.14 -0.20
C PHE A 331 -11.58 10.45 0.62
N PHE A 332 -11.70 10.83 1.89
CA PHE A 332 -12.67 10.25 2.80
C PHE A 332 -14.10 10.76 2.60
N GLU A 333 -14.33 11.82 1.82
CA GLU A 333 -15.67 12.28 1.46
C GLU A 333 -16.39 11.28 0.54
N ARG A 334 -15.66 10.64 -0.37
CA ARG A 334 -16.26 9.67 -1.30
C ARG A 334 -16.69 8.37 -0.63
N ILE A 335 -16.05 8.01 0.48
CA ILE A 335 -16.25 6.71 1.13
C ILE A 335 -17.53 6.75 1.95
N GLN A 336 -18.45 5.81 1.70
CA GLN A 336 -19.68 5.70 2.49
C GLN A 336 -19.36 5.30 3.93
N GLU A 337 -20.06 5.88 4.90
CA GLU A 337 -19.75 5.70 6.32
C GLU A 337 -19.85 4.21 6.75
N GLU A 338 -20.88 3.51 6.29
CA GLU A 338 -21.15 2.11 6.64
C GLU A 338 -20.27 1.10 5.89
N SER A 339 -19.43 1.54 4.94
CA SER A 339 -18.54 0.65 4.20
C SER A 339 -17.56 -0.05 5.16
N ILE A 340 -17.44 -1.36 4.98
CA ILE A 340 -16.46 -2.22 5.65
C ILE A 340 -15.27 -2.55 4.74
N GLU A 341 -15.41 -2.30 3.44
CA GLU A 341 -14.36 -2.44 2.43
C GLU A 341 -14.59 -1.43 1.31
N ILE A 342 -13.52 -1.05 0.61
CA ILE A 342 -13.56 -0.27 -0.65
C ILE A 342 -12.80 -1.01 -1.74
N ASP A 343 -13.32 -1.02 -2.96
CA ASP A 343 -12.66 -1.61 -4.13
C ASP A 343 -11.83 -0.57 -4.90
N ALA A 344 -11.18 -1.01 -5.98
CA ALA A 344 -10.39 -0.13 -6.84
C ALA A 344 -11.22 1.03 -7.44
N GLN A 345 -12.49 0.80 -7.77
CA GLN A 345 -13.37 1.82 -8.35
C GLN A 345 -13.59 2.97 -7.35
N ILE A 346 -14.00 2.64 -6.12
CA ILE A 346 -14.22 3.62 -5.06
C ILE A 346 -12.91 4.34 -4.73
N PHE A 347 -11.78 3.63 -4.72
CA PHE A 347 -10.46 4.23 -4.49
C PHE A 347 -10.10 5.27 -5.57
N ALA A 348 -10.31 4.96 -6.85
CA ALA A 348 -10.08 5.90 -7.94
C ALA A 348 -10.97 7.14 -7.85
N GLU A 349 -12.26 6.95 -7.55
CA GLU A 349 -13.21 8.05 -7.36
C GLU A 349 -12.83 8.93 -6.17
N ALA A 350 -12.34 8.33 -5.08
CA ALA A 350 -11.82 9.07 -3.93
C ALA A 350 -10.63 9.95 -4.32
N LEU A 351 -9.68 9.45 -5.13
CA LEU A 351 -8.56 10.26 -5.64
C LEU A 351 -9.04 11.41 -6.55
N LEU A 352 -10.07 11.18 -7.37
CA LEU A 352 -10.64 12.21 -8.24
C LEU A 352 -11.32 13.34 -7.44
N ILE A 353 -11.97 13.03 -6.31
CA ILE A 353 -12.51 14.06 -5.41
C ILE A 353 -11.37 14.74 -4.64
N SER A 354 -10.39 13.96 -4.18
CA SER A 354 -9.23 14.48 -3.42
C SER A 354 -8.51 15.63 -4.14
N LYS A 355 -8.36 15.58 -5.47
CA LYS A 355 -7.70 16.65 -6.22
C LYS A 355 -8.43 18.00 -6.14
N ILE A 356 -9.77 17.97 -6.09
CA ILE A 356 -10.61 19.18 -5.98
C ILE A 356 -10.41 19.81 -4.59
N HIS A 357 -10.41 18.98 -3.55
CA HIS A 357 -10.23 19.45 -2.17
C HIS A 357 -8.80 19.93 -1.92
N ALA A 358 -7.80 19.24 -2.47
CA ALA A 358 -6.40 19.66 -2.41
C ALA A 358 -6.19 21.06 -3.01
N ARG A 359 -6.77 21.33 -4.19
CA ARG A 359 -6.74 22.68 -4.81
C ARG A 359 -7.49 23.73 -3.99
N SER A 360 -8.59 23.35 -3.33
CA SER A 360 -9.42 24.26 -2.53
C SER A 360 -8.87 24.54 -1.13
N ALA A 361 -7.88 23.76 -0.68
CA ALA A 361 -7.27 23.93 0.64
C ALA A 361 -6.38 25.18 0.75
N ILE A 362 -5.87 25.68 -0.39
CA ILE A 362 -5.05 26.89 -0.46
C ILE A 362 -5.79 27.97 -1.26
N HIS A 363 -5.72 29.20 -0.77
CA HIS A 363 -6.40 30.34 -1.38
C HIS A 363 -5.91 30.67 -2.80
N ASN A 364 -4.60 30.61 -3.04
CA ASN A 364 -3.97 30.89 -4.33
C ASN A 364 -3.23 29.64 -4.85
N PRO A 365 -3.94 28.68 -5.47
CA PRO A 365 -3.30 27.49 -6.04
C PRO A 365 -2.38 27.88 -7.20
N VAL A 366 -1.21 27.26 -7.25
CA VAL A 366 -0.18 27.52 -8.27
C VAL A 366 0.09 26.22 -9.05
N ASP A 367 -0.02 26.28 -10.37
CA ASP A 367 0.35 25.17 -11.25
C ASP A 367 1.88 24.94 -11.22
N GLY A 368 2.34 23.72 -11.51
CA GLY A 368 3.75 23.34 -11.35
C GLY A 368 4.14 22.96 -9.93
N THR A 369 3.17 22.69 -9.05
CA THR A 369 3.38 22.31 -7.64
C THR A 369 2.82 20.92 -7.33
N MET A 370 2.80 20.51 -6.05
CA MET A 370 2.11 19.31 -5.56
C MET A 370 0.70 19.11 -6.16
N LEU A 371 -0.04 20.18 -6.45
CA LEU A 371 -1.38 20.12 -7.03
C LEU A 371 -1.40 19.39 -8.39
N ASP A 372 -0.43 19.67 -9.27
CA ASP A 372 -0.32 19.02 -10.58
C ASP A 372 -0.01 17.52 -10.46
N VAL A 373 0.75 17.15 -9.43
CA VAL A 373 1.12 15.76 -9.16
C VAL A 373 -0.06 14.99 -8.61
N ILE A 374 -0.87 15.61 -7.74
CA ILE A 374 -2.14 15.04 -7.26
C ILE A 374 -3.12 14.86 -8.45
N ASP A 375 -3.23 15.87 -9.32
CA ASP A 375 -4.07 15.80 -10.52
C ASP A 375 -3.65 14.64 -11.45
N ALA A 376 -2.34 14.47 -11.65
CA ALA A 376 -1.79 13.38 -12.46
C ALA A 376 -2.01 12.00 -11.81
N ALA A 377 -1.82 11.88 -10.50
CA ALA A 377 -2.08 10.64 -9.76
C ALA A 377 -3.55 10.21 -9.92
N ALA A 378 -4.50 11.13 -9.73
CA ALA A 378 -5.91 10.86 -9.89
C ALA A 378 -6.29 10.44 -11.32
N LYS A 379 -5.68 11.08 -12.33
CA LYS A 379 -5.85 10.69 -13.74
C LYS A 379 -5.28 9.30 -14.05
N GLY A 380 -4.15 8.94 -13.42
CA GLY A 380 -3.58 7.60 -13.51
C GLY A 380 -4.55 6.54 -12.97
N ALA A 381 -5.17 6.79 -11.81
CA ALA A 381 -6.18 5.90 -11.26
C ALA A 381 -7.41 5.73 -12.18
N GLU A 382 -7.95 6.84 -12.69
CA GLU A 382 -9.10 6.85 -13.61
C GLU A 382 -8.84 6.05 -14.89
N ASN A 383 -7.64 6.16 -15.47
CA ASN A 383 -7.28 5.42 -16.68
C ASN A 383 -7.17 3.91 -16.44
N TYR A 384 -6.61 3.50 -15.31
CA TYR A 384 -6.44 2.08 -14.98
C TYR A 384 -7.76 1.33 -14.84
N ILE A 385 -8.76 1.98 -14.23
CA ILE A 385 -10.07 1.38 -13.96
C ILE A 385 -10.81 0.92 -15.22
N LYS A 386 -10.46 1.43 -16.40
CA LYS A 386 -11.01 0.96 -17.67
C LYS A 386 -10.61 -0.49 -18.00
N GLU A 387 -9.54 -0.99 -17.41
CA GLU A 387 -8.86 -2.23 -17.80
C GLU A 387 -8.62 -3.21 -16.65
N GLY A 388 -8.75 -2.78 -15.38
CA GLY A 388 -8.42 -3.61 -14.22
C GLY A 388 -9.14 -3.24 -12.91
N ASN A 389 -8.96 -4.09 -11.89
CA ASN A 389 -9.59 -3.97 -10.58
C ASN A 389 -8.63 -4.21 -9.39
N ASN A 390 -7.32 -4.27 -9.64
CA ASN A 390 -6.30 -4.49 -8.62
C ASN A 390 -5.78 -3.14 -8.09
N ILE A 391 -5.90 -2.91 -6.78
CA ILE A 391 -5.54 -1.66 -6.12
C ILE A 391 -4.02 -1.41 -6.17
N ILE A 392 -3.19 -2.46 -6.17
CA ILE A 392 -1.74 -2.28 -6.31
C ILE A 392 -1.41 -1.70 -7.69
N GLU A 393 -1.96 -2.28 -8.76
CA GLU A 393 -1.73 -1.81 -10.13
C GLU A 393 -2.31 -0.40 -10.36
N LEU A 394 -3.47 -0.12 -9.75
CA LEU A 394 -4.06 1.22 -9.74
C LEU A 394 -3.09 2.25 -9.13
N LEU A 395 -2.52 1.94 -7.96
CA LEU A 395 -1.56 2.81 -7.29
C LEU A 395 -0.25 2.91 -8.07
N GLU A 396 0.24 1.83 -8.67
CA GLU A 396 1.43 1.85 -9.53
C GLU A 396 1.23 2.75 -10.76
N ASN A 397 0.06 2.69 -11.39
CA ASN A 397 -0.25 3.57 -12.51
C ASN A 397 -0.40 5.04 -12.06
N SER A 398 -1.05 5.26 -10.92
CA SER A 398 -1.16 6.60 -10.30
C SER A 398 0.21 7.19 -9.98
N HIS A 399 1.10 6.38 -9.38
CA HIS A 399 2.46 6.75 -9.04
C HIS A 399 3.33 7.04 -10.27
N LYS A 400 3.18 6.25 -11.34
CA LYS A 400 3.85 6.48 -12.62
C LYS A 400 3.49 7.85 -13.20
N GLU A 401 2.21 8.19 -13.28
CA GLU A 401 1.74 9.50 -13.76
C GLU A 401 2.18 10.63 -12.82
N ALA A 402 2.10 10.42 -11.50
CA ALA A 402 2.60 11.36 -10.50
C ALA A 402 4.10 11.66 -10.68
N LYS A 403 4.94 10.65 -10.93
CA LYS A 403 6.38 10.83 -11.18
C LYS A 403 6.67 11.58 -12.48
N ALA A 404 5.88 11.33 -13.52
CA ALA A 404 5.99 12.08 -14.77
C ALA A 404 5.66 13.57 -14.56
N ALA A 405 4.57 13.86 -13.82
CA ALA A 405 4.19 15.21 -13.46
C ALA A 405 5.20 15.89 -12.54
N LEU A 406 5.74 15.17 -11.55
CA LEU A 406 6.80 15.66 -10.66
C LEU A 406 8.00 16.13 -11.48
N LYS A 407 8.47 15.34 -12.44
CA LYS A 407 9.59 15.74 -13.31
C LYS A 407 9.26 17.02 -14.08
N ALA A 408 8.02 17.15 -14.56
CA ALA A 408 7.57 18.32 -15.31
C ALA A 408 7.48 19.60 -14.47
N THR A 409 7.34 19.52 -13.13
CA THR A 409 7.33 20.72 -12.25
C THR A 409 8.57 21.60 -12.44
N THR A 410 9.73 20.97 -12.66
CA THR A 410 11.01 21.66 -12.93
C THR A 410 10.90 22.73 -14.00
N GLU A 411 10.14 22.47 -15.08
CA GLU A 411 10.04 23.37 -16.22
C GLU A 411 8.87 24.37 -16.11
N LYS A 412 7.92 24.13 -15.19
CA LYS A 412 6.70 24.94 -15.07
C LYS A 412 6.87 26.20 -14.25
N LEU A 413 7.83 26.21 -13.31
CA LEU A 413 8.12 27.37 -12.47
C LEU A 413 9.56 27.83 -12.68
N GLU A 414 9.75 29.12 -12.96
CA GLU A 414 11.09 29.67 -13.22
C GLU A 414 12.06 29.44 -12.07
N VAL A 415 11.60 29.51 -10.82
CA VAL A 415 12.44 29.28 -9.64
C VAL A 415 12.92 27.83 -9.54
N LEU A 416 12.07 26.86 -9.89
CA LEU A 416 12.43 25.45 -9.91
C LEU A 416 13.43 25.18 -11.05
N LYS A 417 13.17 25.75 -12.24
CA LYS A 417 14.04 25.65 -13.42
C LYS A 417 15.43 26.21 -13.16
N LYS A 418 15.51 27.42 -12.58
CA LYS A 418 16.80 28.08 -12.26
C LYS A 418 17.64 27.27 -11.28
N ASN A 419 17.00 26.58 -10.34
CA ASN A 419 17.68 25.75 -9.35
C ASN A 419 17.85 24.29 -9.81
N ASN A 420 17.30 23.92 -10.98
CA ASN A 420 17.30 22.56 -11.52
C ASN A 420 16.78 21.51 -10.50
N VAL A 421 15.67 21.84 -9.83
CA VAL A 421 15.00 20.99 -8.85
C VAL A 421 13.52 20.86 -9.17
N VAL A 422 12.90 19.76 -8.72
CA VAL A 422 11.44 19.58 -8.75
C VAL A 422 10.78 20.30 -7.57
N ASP A 423 9.45 20.42 -7.59
CA ASP A 423 8.69 20.93 -6.43
C ASP A 423 8.88 20.02 -5.19
N ALA A 424 9.21 20.63 -4.05
CA ALA A 424 9.53 19.92 -2.83
C ALA A 424 8.31 19.19 -2.25
N GLY A 425 7.18 19.88 -2.17
CA GLY A 425 5.92 19.30 -1.70
C GLY A 425 5.48 18.13 -2.58
N ALA A 426 5.54 18.30 -3.90
CA ALA A 426 5.23 17.27 -4.88
C ALA A 426 6.10 16.00 -4.70
N LEU A 427 7.40 16.15 -4.47
CA LEU A 427 8.27 15.02 -4.17
C LEU A 427 7.81 14.30 -2.90
N GLY A 428 7.49 15.04 -1.85
CA GLY A 428 6.94 14.48 -0.60
C GLY A 428 5.67 13.64 -0.83
N PHE A 429 4.73 14.14 -1.63
CA PHE A 429 3.52 13.39 -2.00
C PHE A 429 3.83 12.11 -2.79
N VAL A 430 4.77 12.16 -3.73
CA VAL A 430 5.22 10.95 -4.46
C VAL A 430 5.81 9.91 -3.50
N ARG A 431 6.59 10.32 -2.49
CA ARG A 431 7.12 9.42 -1.46
C ARG A 431 6.00 8.77 -0.62
N ILE A 432 4.95 9.53 -0.31
CA ILE A 432 3.77 8.99 0.40
C ILE A 432 3.10 7.88 -0.42
N LEU A 433 2.89 8.09 -1.73
CA LEU A 433 2.34 7.05 -2.62
C LEU A 433 3.25 5.81 -2.71
N GLU A 434 4.57 5.98 -2.72
CA GLU A 434 5.52 4.86 -2.65
C GLU A 434 5.30 4.03 -1.37
N GLY A 435 5.06 4.70 -0.24
CA GLY A 435 4.76 4.04 1.03
C GLY A 435 3.46 3.24 0.99
N TRP A 436 2.44 3.74 0.30
CA TRP A 436 1.19 3.00 0.12
C TRP A 436 1.40 1.73 -0.72
N ILE A 437 2.14 1.83 -1.82
CA ILE A 437 2.44 0.67 -2.69
C ILE A 437 3.27 -0.37 -1.93
N GLU A 438 4.35 0.04 -1.26
CA GLU A 438 5.21 -0.86 -0.50
C GLU A 438 4.45 -1.57 0.64
N ASN A 439 3.50 -0.88 1.27
CA ASN A 439 2.65 -1.48 2.30
C ASN A 439 1.81 -2.64 1.74
N LEU A 440 1.13 -2.43 0.61
CA LEU A 440 0.32 -3.47 -0.02
C LEU A 440 1.16 -4.62 -0.57
N LYS A 441 2.41 -4.35 -0.97
CA LYS A 441 3.35 -5.39 -1.39
C LYS A 441 3.95 -6.20 -0.23
N GLY A 442 3.80 -5.71 1.01
CA GLY A 442 4.37 -6.33 2.20
C GLY A 442 5.86 -6.05 2.39
N ASP A 443 6.38 -5.00 1.76
CA ASP A 443 7.81 -4.63 1.76
C ASP A 443 8.20 -3.74 2.96
N VAL A 444 7.25 -3.33 3.80
CA VAL A 444 7.51 -2.47 4.96
C VAL A 444 7.59 -3.30 6.25
N PRO A 445 8.75 -3.38 6.92
CA PRO A 445 8.82 -3.87 8.29
C PRO A 445 8.03 -2.94 9.21
N VAL A 446 7.02 -3.48 9.89
CA VAL A 446 6.28 -2.77 10.93
C VAL A 446 7.19 -2.64 12.17
N ALA A 447 7.97 -1.56 12.24
CA ALA A 447 8.31 -0.80 13.46
C ALA A 447 9.54 0.10 13.26
N SER A 448 9.35 1.42 13.38
CA SER A 448 10.08 2.23 14.37
C SER A 448 9.37 3.58 14.52
N VAL A 449 8.82 3.83 15.71
CA VAL A 449 8.38 5.15 16.14
C VAL A 449 9.62 6.02 16.33
N MET A 450 9.69 7.21 15.72
CA MET A 450 10.68 8.22 16.09
C MET A 450 10.06 9.60 16.29
N ALA A 451 10.64 10.29 17.28
CA ALA A 451 10.15 11.49 17.96
C ALA A 451 10.14 12.74 17.06
N PRO A 452 9.27 13.73 17.38
CA PRO A 452 9.24 15.00 16.66
C PRO A 452 10.57 15.75 16.82
N VAL A 453 11.19 16.09 15.70
CA VAL A 453 12.35 16.98 15.65
C VAL A 453 11.83 18.41 15.55
N ASN A 454 12.04 19.21 16.60
CA ASN A 454 11.85 20.65 16.56
C ASN A 454 13.17 21.31 16.13
N LEU A 455 13.18 21.95 14.96
CA LEU A 455 14.25 22.84 14.54
C LEU A 455 13.65 24.17 14.11
N SER A 456 14.05 25.25 14.77
CA SER A 456 13.78 26.63 14.40
C SER A 456 14.72 27.05 13.27
N VAL A 457 14.18 27.59 12.18
CA VAL A 457 14.95 28.10 11.04
C VAL A 457 14.63 29.58 10.81
N GLU A 458 15.67 30.33 10.48
CA GLU A 458 15.70 31.77 10.19
C GLU A 458 14.87 32.13 8.95
N GLN A 459 13.91 33.06 9.10
CA GLN A 459 13.00 33.49 8.03
C GLN A 459 13.37 34.88 7.48
N ALA A 460 13.11 35.09 6.19
CA ALA A 460 13.18 36.42 5.56
C ALA A 460 12.13 37.38 6.17
N PRO A 461 12.36 38.71 6.15
CA PRO A 461 11.46 39.67 6.77
C PRO A 461 10.03 39.57 6.20
N PRO A 462 9.03 39.32 7.06
CA PRO A 462 7.65 39.09 6.66
C PRO A 462 6.97 40.40 6.22
N ARG A 463 6.11 40.33 5.20
CA ARG A 463 5.35 41.49 4.67
C ARG A 463 4.34 42.04 5.70
N TYR A 464 3.67 41.15 6.42
CA TYR A 464 2.76 41.46 7.52
C TYR A 464 3.42 41.14 8.85
N ARG A 465 3.07 41.86 9.91
CA ARG A 465 3.72 41.72 11.22
C ARG A 465 3.28 40.46 11.97
N TYR A 466 2.00 40.11 11.92
CA TYR A 466 1.46 39.03 12.75
C TYR A 466 1.09 37.80 11.93
N CYS A 467 1.48 36.64 12.43
CA CYS A 467 0.94 35.34 12.05
C CYS A 467 -0.16 34.98 13.05
N VAL A 468 -1.40 34.85 12.56
CA VAL A 468 -2.58 34.55 13.38
C VAL A 468 -3.04 33.14 13.06
N GLN A 469 -2.90 32.23 14.02
CA GLN A 469 -3.40 30.86 13.95
C GLN A 469 -4.55 30.68 14.93
N ILE A 470 -5.71 30.23 14.46
CA ILE A 470 -6.90 30.07 15.27
C ILE A 470 -7.49 28.67 15.05
N GLY A 471 -7.66 27.92 16.13
CA GLY A 471 -8.46 26.70 16.14
C GLY A 471 -9.79 26.94 16.85
N PHE A 472 -10.91 26.54 16.26
CA PHE A 472 -12.23 26.74 16.87
C PHE A 472 -13.25 25.68 16.43
N GLN A 473 -14.37 25.59 17.15
CA GLN A 473 -15.54 24.80 16.76
C GLN A 473 -16.55 25.70 16.03
N ASN A 474 -17.00 25.26 14.86
CA ASN A 474 -17.96 25.96 14.01
C ASN A 474 -19.40 25.61 14.42
N GLU A 475 -20.13 26.58 14.97
CA GLU A 475 -21.56 26.46 15.33
C GLU A 475 -22.45 27.00 14.20
N GLY A 476 -22.23 26.55 12.96
CA GLY A 476 -23.09 26.88 11.82
C GLY A 476 -22.71 28.14 11.03
N GLY A 477 -21.49 28.64 11.17
CA GLY A 477 -20.92 29.68 10.31
C GLY A 477 -20.57 29.17 8.91
N ASN A 478 -20.72 30.04 7.91
CA ASN A 478 -20.36 29.72 6.52
C ASN A 478 -18.85 29.95 6.30
N ILE A 479 -18.08 28.85 6.23
CA ILE A 479 -16.62 28.90 6.07
C ILE A 479 -16.18 29.49 4.73
N GLN A 480 -16.96 29.29 3.66
CA GLN A 480 -16.64 29.88 2.36
C GLN A 480 -16.75 31.42 2.42
N ARG A 481 -17.82 31.93 3.04
CA ARG A 481 -17.98 33.36 3.27
C ARG A 481 -16.91 33.91 4.22
N LEU A 482 -16.56 33.17 5.27
CA LEU A 482 -15.46 33.55 6.16
C LEU A 482 -14.16 33.72 5.38
N ARG A 483 -13.84 32.79 4.46
CA ARG A 483 -12.66 32.86 3.60
C ARG A 483 -12.68 34.13 2.74
N GLU A 484 -13.81 34.46 2.10
CA GLU A 484 -13.94 35.69 1.31
C GLU A 484 -13.72 36.95 2.18
N GLU A 485 -14.32 37.01 3.36
CA GLU A 485 -14.19 38.17 4.25
C GLU A 485 -12.77 38.33 4.82
N LEU A 486 -12.10 37.24 5.16
CA LEU A 486 -10.73 37.25 5.68
C LEU A 486 -9.68 37.52 4.59
N SER A 487 -9.96 37.22 3.32
CA SER A 487 -9.07 37.54 2.19
C SER A 487 -8.77 39.03 2.05
N LEU A 488 -9.65 39.89 2.59
CA LEU A 488 -9.49 41.34 2.61
C LEU A 488 -8.59 41.85 3.74
N LEU A 489 -8.34 41.03 4.76
CA LEU A 489 -7.65 41.42 6.00
C LEU A 489 -6.17 41.00 6.02
N GLY A 490 -5.73 40.18 5.07
CA GLY A 490 -4.37 39.63 5.09
C GLY A 490 -4.05 38.80 3.86
N ASN A 491 -2.91 38.11 3.90
CA ASN A 491 -2.51 37.16 2.88
C ASN A 491 -2.15 35.80 3.51
N SER A 492 -1.75 34.85 2.66
CA SER A 492 -1.40 33.48 3.08
C SER A 492 -2.45 32.87 3.99
N MET A 493 -3.72 33.12 3.66
CA MET A 493 -4.86 32.67 4.44
C MET A 493 -5.18 31.22 4.10
N GLU A 494 -5.31 30.39 5.12
CA GLU A 494 -5.63 28.98 5.01
C GLU A 494 -6.74 28.64 6.00
N VAL A 495 -7.77 27.95 5.53
CA VAL A 495 -8.91 27.53 6.36
C VAL A 495 -9.27 26.10 6.01
N LEU A 496 -9.20 25.22 7.01
CA LEU A 496 -9.63 23.83 6.92
C LEU A 496 -10.73 23.58 7.95
N GLU A 497 -11.76 22.84 7.56
CA GLU A 497 -12.84 22.40 8.44
C GLU A 497 -13.02 20.89 8.31
N ALA A 498 -13.16 20.20 9.44
CA ALA A 498 -13.64 18.83 9.47
C ALA A 498 -14.35 18.51 10.79
N GLU A 499 -15.49 17.82 10.72
CA GLU A 499 -16.32 17.46 11.88
C GLU A 499 -16.66 18.69 12.77
N GLY A 500 -16.89 19.84 12.12
CA GLY A 500 -17.13 21.13 12.75
C GLY A 500 -15.91 21.78 13.41
N ARG A 501 -14.75 21.12 13.44
CA ARG A 501 -13.50 21.74 13.91
C ARG A 501 -12.83 22.49 12.77
N VAL A 502 -12.50 23.76 13.00
CA VAL A 502 -11.86 24.64 12.03
C VAL A 502 -10.46 25.00 12.48
N ARG A 503 -9.52 25.01 11.53
CA ARG A 503 -8.20 25.61 11.67
C ARG A 503 -8.04 26.72 10.64
N LEU A 504 -7.76 27.93 11.15
CA LEU A 504 -7.52 29.14 10.38
C LEU A 504 -6.07 29.59 10.60
N HIS A 505 -5.37 29.92 9.53
CA HIS A 505 -4.09 30.63 9.55
C HIS A 505 -4.23 31.85 8.65
N ILE A 506 -3.82 33.03 9.11
CA ILE A 506 -3.71 34.22 8.24
C ILE A 506 -2.55 35.11 8.67
N HIS A 507 -1.84 35.69 7.71
CA HIS A 507 -0.85 36.75 7.97
C HIS A 507 -1.54 38.11 7.83
N THR A 508 -1.51 38.92 8.88
CA THR A 508 -2.24 40.19 8.94
C THR A 508 -1.54 41.19 9.86
N ASP A 509 -1.80 42.49 9.66
CA ASP A 509 -1.46 43.53 10.64
C ASP A 509 -2.62 43.80 11.62
N GLN A 510 -3.78 43.16 11.42
CA GLN A 510 -5.03 43.41 12.14
C GLN A 510 -5.60 42.12 12.80
N PRO A 511 -4.88 41.50 13.76
CA PRO A 511 -5.33 40.27 14.42
C PRO A 511 -6.70 40.39 15.10
N GLU A 512 -7.03 41.56 15.64
CA GLU A 512 -8.33 41.80 16.27
C GLU A 512 -9.48 41.84 15.27
N ALA A 513 -9.25 42.34 14.05
CA ALA A 513 -10.26 42.32 12.99
C ALA A 513 -10.56 40.88 12.54
N VAL A 514 -9.54 40.00 12.53
CA VAL A 514 -9.71 38.57 12.26
C VAL A 514 -10.56 37.91 13.35
N LYS A 515 -10.27 38.16 14.63
CA LYS A 515 -11.06 37.63 15.75
C LYS A 515 -12.52 38.09 15.72
N ALA A 516 -12.76 39.36 15.37
CA ALA A 516 -14.12 39.91 15.29
C ALA A 516 -15.01 39.19 14.27
N LYS A 517 -14.41 38.55 13.25
CA LYS A 517 -15.14 37.75 12.25
C LYS A 517 -15.57 36.36 12.75
N LEU A 518 -15.11 35.93 13.92
CA LEU A 518 -15.37 34.61 14.49
C LEU A 518 -16.47 34.61 15.57
N SER A 519 -17.43 35.53 15.49
CA SER A 519 -18.50 35.64 16.49
C SER A 519 -19.42 34.40 16.58
N PHE A 520 -19.40 33.54 15.56
CA PHE A 520 -20.15 32.28 15.50
C PHE A 520 -19.38 31.07 16.05
N ALA A 521 -18.12 31.26 16.48
CA ALA A 521 -17.24 30.16 16.87
C ALA A 521 -17.23 29.91 18.38
N THR A 522 -17.05 28.66 18.79
CA THR A 522 -16.86 28.22 20.19
C THR A 522 -15.50 27.52 20.35
N ASP A 523 -15.03 27.31 21.59
CA ASP A 523 -13.72 26.69 21.89
C ASP A 523 -12.54 27.28 21.07
N ILE A 524 -12.49 28.62 21.05
CA ILE A 524 -11.52 29.38 20.26
C ILE A 524 -10.17 29.38 20.99
N ASN A 525 -9.17 28.80 20.35
CA ASN A 525 -7.77 28.91 20.72
C ASN A 525 -7.04 29.78 19.69
N VAL A 526 -6.57 30.94 20.11
CA VAL A 526 -5.86 31.91 19.26
C VAL A 526 -4.39 31.92 19.64
N HIS A 527 -3.54 31.71 18.65
CA HIS A 527 -2.10 31.91 18.74
C HIS A 527 -1.69 33.04 17.79
N ILE A 528 -1.07 34.08 18.33
CA ILE A 528 -0.60 35.23 17.53
C ILE A 528 0.91 35.34 17.74
N GLU A 529 1.66 35.27 16.65
CA GLU A 529 3.11 35.43 16.66
C GLU A 529 3.51 36.71 15.92
N ASP A 530 4.41 37.50 16.52
CA ASP A 530 5.05 38.64 15.85
C ASP A 530 6.23 38.11 15.02
N MET A 531 6.02 38.02 13.71
CA MET A 531 7.02 37.45 12.81
C MET A 531 8.24 38.37 12.62
N ARG A 532 8.18 39.68 12.98
CA ARG A 532 9.37 40.57 12.93
C ARG A 532 10.34 40.28 14.07
N SER A 533 9.83 39.88 15.23
CA SER A 533 10.66 39.52 16.40
C SER A 533 11.56 38.29 16.16
N GLN A 534 11.18 37.41 15.23
CA GLN A 534 11.97 36.23 14.85
C GLN A 534 13.16 36.56 13.93
N VAL A 535 13.04 37.60 13.09
CA VAL A 535 14.09 38.02 12.15
C VAL A 535 15.17 38.86 12.82
N GLU A 536 14.85 39.55 13.91
CA GLU A 536 15.79 40.38 14.68
C GLU A 536 16.68 39.57 15.66
N GLY A 537 16.57 38.24 15.69
CA GLY A 537 17.51 37.37 16.43
C GLY A 537 17.48 37.50 17.95
N THR A 538 16.52 38.21 18.54
CA THR A 538 16.35 38.31 20.00
C THR A 538 15.56 37.12 20.54
N SER A 539 16.12 35.91 20.41
CA SER A 539 15.72 34.78 21.25
C SER A 539 16.26 34.97 22.67
N ILE A 540 15.71 35.94 23.40
CA ILE A 540 15.91 36.00 24.84
C ILE A 540 14.96 34.97 25.42
N LYS A 541 15.47 33.78 25.79
CA LYS A 541 14.71 32.78 26.55
C LYS A 541 14.09 33.45 27.80
N PRO A 542 12.80 33.22 28.11
CA PRO A 542 12.12 33.96 29.17
C PRO A 542 12.83 33.75 30.52
N LEU A 543 13.08 34.85 31.23
CA LEU A 543 13.60 34.84 32.59
C LEU A 543 12.42 34.67 33.56
N GLY A 544 12.46 33.62 34.38
CA GLY A 544 11.43 33.39 35.41
C GLY A 544 11.74 34.18 36.66
N LEU A 545 10.93 35.20 36.97
CA LEU A 545 11.10 35.99 38.18
C LEU A 545 9.97 35.66 39.16
N VAL A 546 10.34 35.14 40.34
CA VAL A 546 9.38 34.88 41.42
C VAL A 546 9.32 36.13 42.28
N VAL A 547 8.30 36.96 42.06
CA VAL A 547 8.12 38.24 42.74
C VAL A 547 7.04 38.11 43.82
N GLY A 548 7.30 38.71 44.99
CA GLY A 548 6.31 38.88 46.06
C GLY A 548 5.12 39.73 45.59
N ASP A 549 3.90 39.36 45.98
CA ASP A 549 2.56 39.87 45.58
C ASP A 549 2.27 41.30 46.05
N THR A 550 3.32 42.02 46.41
CA THR A 550 3.26 43.40 46.91
C THR A 550 4.14 44.35 46.10
N ALA A 551 4.90 43.85 45.12
CA ALA A 551 5.63 44.67 44.16
C ALA A 551 5.30 44.23 42.73
N SER A 552 4.40 44.96 42.06
CA SER A 552 4.15 44.77 40.62
C SER A 552 5.26 45.46 39.83
N LEU A 553 5.87 44.77 38.87
CA LEU A 553 6.79 45.40 37.93
C LEU A 553 5.97 46.18 36.88
N PRO A 554 6.46 47.33 36.38
CA PRO A 554 5.81 48.03 35.27
C PRO A 554 5.69 47.09 34.05
N GLN A 555 4.53 47.05 33.42
CA GLN A 555 4.25 46.13 32.32
C GLN A 555 5.22 46.30 31.14
N SER A 556 5.64 47.55 30.86
CA SER A 556 6.67 47.85 29.86
C SER A 556 8.05 47.27 30.21
N PHE A 557 8.38 47.09 31.50
CA PHE A 557 9.62 46.46 31.94
C PHE A 557 9.54 44.93 31.85
N ILE A 558 8.37 44.35 32.16
CA ILE A 558 8.10 42.91 32.01
C ILE A 558 8.23 42.51 30.54
N GLU A 559 7.57 43.25 29.65
CA GLU A 559 7.57 43.01 28.20
C GLU A 559 8.96 43.21 27.60
N LYS A 560 9.66 44.31 27.95
CA LYS A 560 11.01 44.60 27.44
C LYS A 560 12.05 43.53 27.82
N ASN A 561 11.93 42.93 29.01
CA ASN A 561 12.91 41.98 29.53
C ASN A 561 12.44 40.52 29.47
N ASN A 562 11.31 40.24 28.83
CA ASN A 562 10.71 38.92 28.69
C ASN A 562 10.58 38.15 30.03
N ILE A 563 10.05 38.84 31.06
CA ILE A 563 9.90 38.30 32.41
C ILE A 563 8.57 37.55 32.51
N THR A 564 8.60 36.30 32.97
CA THR A 564 7.37 35.56 33.32
C THR A 564 7.13 35.65 34.83
N GLU A 565 6.01 36.26 35.24
CA GLU A 565 5.59 36.29 36.64
C GLU A 565 5.00 34.93 37.05
N ILE A 566 5.56 34.31 38.09
CA ILE A 566 5.01 33.08 38.68
C ILE A 566 4.16 33.45 39.89
N PRO A 567 2.84 33.21 39.87
CA PRO A 567 1.98 33.55 41.00
C PRO A 567 2.23 32.60 42.17
N PHE A 568 2.29 33.13 43.39
CA PHE A 568 2.19 32.32 44.61
C PHE A 568 0.81 32.47 45.24
N VAL A 569 0.38 31.44 45.96
CA VAL A 569 -0.87 31.46 46.73
C VAL A 569 -0.51 31.48 48.21
N ALA A 570 -0.84 32.59 48.87
CA ALA A 570 -0.81 32.70 50.31
C ALA A 570 -2.17 32.31 50.89
N GLN A 571 -2.18 31.49 51.94
CA GLN A 571 -3.42 30.98 52.55
C GLN A 571 -3.39 31.16 54.06
N PHE A 572 -4.46 31.74 54.62
CA PHE A 572 -4.65 31.84 56.06
C PHE A 572 -4.94 30.45 56.66
N PRO A 573 -4.63 30.22 57.96
CA PRO A 573 -4.91 28.93 58.61
C PRO A 573 -6.40 28.52 58.57
N ASN A 574 -7.31 29.49 58.43
CA ASN A 574 -8.75 29.27 58.25
C ASN A 574 -9.15 28.89 56.82
N GLY A 575 -8.20 28.66 55.92
CA GLY A 575 -8.41 28.22 54.55
C GLY A 575 -8.68 29.35 53.55
N LYS A 576 -8.84 30.62 53.97
CA LYS A 576 -9.05 31.75 53.05
C LYS A 576 -7.77 32.05 52.27
N LYS A 577 -7.89 32.05 50.94
CA LYS A 577 -6.80 32.42 50.02
C LYS A 577 -6.69 33.94 49.90
N VAL A 578 -5.47 34.45 49.84
CA VAL A 578 -5.17 35.85 49.56
C VAL A 578 -4.86 35.97 48.07
N THR A 579 -5.64 36.80 47.37
CA THR A 579 -5.43 37.15 45.96
C THR A 579 -4.74 38.52 45.86
N LYS A 580 -4.11 38.79 44.70
CA LYS A 580 -3.36 40.02 44.32
C LYS A 580 -3.99 41.32 44.85
N GLU A 581 -5.31 41.39 44.81
CA GLU A 581 -6.08 42.56 45.22
C GLU A 581 -6.23 42.63 46.75
N ASN A 582 -5.60 43.66 47.33
CA ASN A 582 -5.66 44.04 48.74
C ASN A 582 -4.95 43.10 49.73
N ALA A 583 -3.96 42.32 49.27
CA ALA A 583 -3.16 41.43 50.13
C ALA A 583 -2.55 42.13 51.35
N TYR A 584 -1.95 43.31 51.13
CA TYR A 584 -1.34 44.12 52.20
C TYR A 584 -2.36 44.60 53.25
N GLN A 585 -3.54 45.05 52.79
CA GLN A 585 -4.59 45.53 53.69
C GLN A 585 -5.15 44.38 54.54
N LYS A 586 -5.43 43.23 53.91
CA LYS A 586 -5.90 42.01 54.59
C LYS A 586 -4.91 41.48 55.63
N MET A 587 -3.60 41.57 55.36
CA MET A 587 -2.57 41.17 56.33
C MET A 587 -2.45 42.15 57.50
N ARG A 588 -2.60 43.46 57.26
CA ARG A 588 -2.65 44.47 58.34
C ARG A 588 -3.86 44.31 59.23
N ASP A 589 -5.03 44.06 58.65
CA ASP A 589 -6.26 43.85 59.40
C ASP A 589 -6.16 42.57 60.26
N ALA A 590 -5.58 41.50 59.70
CA ALA A 590 -5.32 40.26 60.43
C ALA A 590 -4.41 40.45 61.67
N LEU A 591 -3.36 41.28 61.55
CA LEU A 591 -2.46 41.62 62.67
C LEU A 591 -3.15 42.46 63.75
N LYS A 592 -4.02 43.40 63.36
CA LYS A 592 -4.85 44.18 64.31
C LYS A 592 -5.85 43.31 65.06
N GLU A 593 -6.37 42.28 64.39
CA GLU A 593 -7.33 41.31 64.94
C GLU A 593 -6.66 40.16 65.72
N GLY A 594 -5.33 40.12 65.81
CA GLY A 594 -4.58 39.07 66.52
C GLY A 594 -4.64 37.70 65.84
N THR A 595 -4.97 37.65 64.54
CA THR A 595 -5.05 36.40 63.79
C THR A 595 -3.70 36.01 63.16
N PRO A 596 -3.39 34.71 63.04
CA PRO A 596 -2.11 34.28 62.47
C PRO A 596 -2.02 34.62 60.98
N LEU A 597 -0.85 35.08 60.55
CA LEU A 597 -0.55 35.44 59.16
C LEU A 597 -0.65 34.24 58.21
N PRO A 598 -0.91 34.47 56.92
CA PRO A 598 -1.04 33.39 55.95
C PRO A 598 0.32 32.77 55.63
N THR A 599 0.32 31.46 55.38
CA THR A 599 1.51 30.73 54.94
C THR A 599 1.55 30.66 53.41
N THR A 600 2.74 30.73 52.83
CA THR A 600 2.92 30.60 51.37
C THR A 600 3.15 29.15 51.00
N THR A 601 2.52 28.71 49.91
CA THR A 601 2.86 27.44 49.26
C THR A 601 3.90 27.67 48.18
N ASN A 602 4.82 26.71 48.00
CA ASN A 602 5.73 26.72 46.86
C ASN A 602 4.93 26.62 45.55
N PRO A 603 5.35 27.30 44.47
CA PRO A 603 4.74 27.12 43.16
C PRO A 603 4.85 25.66 42.70
N SER A 604 3.85 25.20 41.94
CA SER A 604 3.84 23.82 41.46
C SER A 604 4.96 23.58 40.43
N PRO A 605 5.52 22.36 40.34
CA PRO A 605 6.56 22.06 39.36
C PRO A 605 6.15 22.39 37.90
N ALA A 606 4.85 22.28 37.58
CA ALA A 606 4.30 22.59 36.26
C ALA A 606 4.39 24.09 35.90
N SER A 607 4.27 25.01 36.86
CA SER A 607 4.42 26.44 36.61
C SER A 607 5.89 26.91 36.59
N ILE A 608 6.83 26.04 36.93
CA ILE A 608 8.28 26.30 36.91
C ILE A 608 8.93 25.76 35.61
N MET A 609 8.40 24.69 35.03
CA MET A 609 8.94 24.06 33.82
C MET A 609 9.23 24.97 32.59
N PRO A 610 8.50 26.07 32.33
CA PRO A 610 8.75 26.88 31.13
C PRO A 610 9.91 27.89 31.22
N VAL A 611 10.60 28.03 32.37
CA VAL A 611 11.60 29.10 32.61
C VAL A 611 12.99 28.57 32.89
N SER A 612 14.02 29.26 32.35
CA SER A 612 15.42 28.74 32.31
C SER A 612 16.25 29.05 33.55
N TYR A 613 15.90 30.11 34.28
CA TYR A 613 16.56 30.57 35.51
C TYR A 613 15.50 31.10 36.49
N ILE A 614 15.66 30.81 37.78
CA ILE A 614 14.77 31.28 38.86
C ILE A 614 15.58 32.19 39.78
N VAL A 615 15.18 33.45 39.90
CA VAL A 615 15.70 34.35 40.94
C VAL A 615 14.59 34.51 42.00
N ARG A 616 14.88 34.05 43.23
CA ARG A 616 13.95 34.14 44.36
C ARG A 616 14.34 35.33 45.24
N ARG A 617 13.45 36.32 45.38
CA ARG A 617 13.58 37.37 46.40
C ARG A 617 12.42 37.20 47.39
N CYS A 618 12.69 36.63 48.56
CA CYS A 618 11.68 36.49 49.61
C CYS A 618 11.36 37.86 50.22
N LEU A 619 10.27 38.49 49.76
CA LEU A 619 9.79 39.75 50.32
C LEU A 619 9.16 39.59 51.71
N LEU A 620 8.72 38.38 52.08
CA LEU A 620 8.10 38.11 53.39
C LEU A 620 9.02 38.41 54.57
N GLU A 621 10.29 38.01 54.50
CA GLU A 621 11.30 38.34 55.53
C GLU A 621 11.63 39.85 55.57
N SER A 622 11.57 40.53 54.41
CA SER A 622 11.80 41.97 54.32
C SER A 622 10.61 42.80 54.82
N MET A 623 9.38 42.30 54.61
CA MET A 623 8.16 42.95 55.09
C MET A 623 7.91 42.69 56.57
N GLU A 624 8.22 41.50 57.10
CA GLU A 624 8.22 41.29 58.56
C GLU A 624 9.22 42.20 59.28
N ARG A 625 10.41 42.43 58.71
CA ARG A 625 11.37 43.40 59.23
C ARG A 625 10.86 44.84 59.14
N ALA A 626 10.37 45.26 57.97
CA ALA A 626 9.84 46.61 57.76
C ALA A 626 8.59 46.93 58.59
N MET A 627 7.76 45.92 58.92
CA MET A 627 6.57 46.08 59.76
C MET A 627 6.84 45.97 61.27
N ARG A 628 8.05 45.55 61.68
CA ARG A 628 8.50 45.51 63.09
C ARG A 628 9.31 46.73 63.52
N GLU A 629 9.43 47.76 62.66
CA GLU A 629 10.27 48.95 62.90
C GLU A 629 11.72 48.65 63.31
N GLU A 630 12.32 47.58 62.78
CA GLU A 630 13.77 47.39 62.85
C GLU A 630 14.38 47.71 61.47
N PRO A 631 15.39 48.60 61.40
CA PRO A 631 15.93 49.12 60.15
C PRO A 631 16.58 48.06 59.24
#